data_AF-A0A117KLI3-F1
#
_entry.id   AF-A0A117KLI3-F1
#
_cell.length_a   1.000
_cell.length_b   1.000
_cell.length_c   1.000
_cell.angle_alpha   90.00
_cell.angle_beta   90.00
_cell.angle_gamma   90.00
#
_symmetry.space_group_name_H-M   'P 1'
#
loop_
_entity.id
_entity.type
_entity.pdbx_description
1 polymer ?
#
loop_
_entity_poly.entity_id
_entity_poly.type
_entity_poly.pdbx_seq_one_letter_code
_entity_poly.pdbx_strand_id
1 'polypeptide(L)'
;MMGGILLLWGLKMFNRTLSYSSYVLSYQVEKQQYNVSVLTRIISVNGTDLFMTMVNIGPRDSKAQPVADIVFFTNKTNLAEHYRLLGKVLNEVRKGDETGWVWNKAKNELSYLSRVVEREMGEYNVEGYAAATTMDIDACGACKVLFEVACAVGCGVGMATLCILAGLTTGVGGIACAAIAAAVCWAIGEYGCDSGAGYVCTQIGYC
;
A
#
# COMPACT_ATOMS: atom_id res chain seq x y z
N MET A 1 1.50 8.70 23.75
CA MET A 1 2.42 8.29 22.67
C MET A 1 2.03 6.88 22.27
N MET A 2 1.31 6.70 21.16
CA MET A 2 1.10 5.38 20.56
C MET A 2 2.18 5.20 19.50
N GLY A 3 3.08 4.23 19.70
CA GLY A 3 4.19 3.94 18.78
C GLY A 3 3.68 3.28 17.50
N GLY A 4 4.37 3.53 16.39
CA GLY A 4 4.07 2.84 15.13
C GLY A 4 4.45 1.37 15.21
N ILE A 5 3.68 0.50 14.56
CA ILE A 5 3.95 -0.94 14.45
C ILE A 5 4.69 -1.16 13.14
N LEU A 6 5.86 -1.80 13.21
CA LEU A 6 6.62 -2.26 12.04
C LEU A 6 6.68 -3.78 12.06
N LEU A 7 6.18 -4.40 11.00
CA LEU A 7 6.18 -5.84 10.81
C LEU A 7 6.93 -6.17 9.52
N LEU A 8 7.67 -7.27 9.56
CA LEU A 8 8.33 -7.83 8.40
C LEU A 8 7.97 -9.32 8.30
N TRP A 9 7.54 -9.73 7.11
CA TRP A 9 7.38 -11.15 6.80
C TRP A 9 7.92 -11.48 5.41
N GLY A 10 8.39 -12.71 5.22
CA GLY A 10 9.06 -13.12 3.99
C GLY A 10 8.54 -14.46 3.47
N LEU A 11 8.49 -14.57 2.15
CA LEU A 11 8.32 -15.81 1.41
C LEU A 11 9.56 -16.00 0.54
N LYS A 12 10.22 -17.15 0.70
CA LYS A 12 11.33 -17.57 -0.16
C LYS A 12 10.91 -18.82 -0.91
N MET A 13 10.92 -18.76 -2.24
CA MET A 13 10.65 -19.90 -3.11
C MET A 13 11.89 -20.17 -3.95
N PHE A 14 12.36 -21.42 -3.93
CA PHE A 14 13.55 -21.83 -4.65
C PHE A 14 13.23 -23.02 -5.55
N ASN A 15 13.58 -22.91 -6.83
CA ASN A 15 13.64 -24.04 -7.76
C ASN A 15 14.94 -23.93 -8.60
N ARG A 16 15.34 -25.02 -9.28
CA ARG A 16 16.56 -25.13 -10.08
C ARG A 16 16.73 -24.03 -11.14
N THR A 17 15.64 -23.40 -11.57
CA THR A 17 15.62 -22.39 -12.64
C THR A 17 15.31 -20.97 -12.18
N LEU A 18 14.77 -20.78 -10.97
CA LEU A 18 14.33 -19.47 -10.50
C LEU A 18 14.50 -19.36 -8.97
N SER A 19 15.25 -18.34 -8.54
CA SER A 19 15.33 -17.93 -7.14
C SER A 19 14.44 -16.71 -6.96
N TYR A 20 13.39 -16.84 -6.17
CA TYR A 20 12.43 -15.77 -5.88
C TYR A 20 12.34 -15.57 -4.37
N SER A 21 12.69 -14.38 -3.90
CA SER A 21 12.39 -13.94 -2.54
C SER A 21 11.50 -12.72 -2.58
N SER A 22 10.43 -12.75 -1.78
CA SER A 22 9.56 -11.61 -1.56
C SER A 22 9.46 -11.36 -0.07
N TYR A 23 9.81 -10.15 0.36
CA TYR A 23 9.56 -9.68 1.71
C TYR A 23 8.50 -8.60 1.67
N VAL A 24 7.72 -8.49 2.74
CA VAL A 24 6.75 -7.43 2.90
C VAL A 24 7.04 -6.73 4.23
N LEU A 25 7.37 -5.46 4.12
CA LEU A 25 7.45 -4.53 5.23
C LEU A 25 6.08 -3.86 5.38
N SER A 26 5.48 -3.97 6.56
CA SER A 26 4.24 -3.27 6.90
C SER A 26 4.52 -2.33 8.06
N TYR A 27 4.35 -1.04 7.82
CA TYR A 27 4.40 0.01 8.82
C TYR A 27 3.03 0.62 9.00
N GLN A 28 2.67 0.88 10.26
CA GLN A 28 1.40 1.49 10.62
C GLN A 28 1.61 2.47 11.76
N VAL A 29 0.92 3.60 11.69
CA VAL A 29 0.86 4.55 12.78
C VAL A 29 -0.52 5.16 12.86
N GLU A 30 -1.10 5.11 14.05
CA GLU A 30 -2.35 5.78 14.37
C GLU A 30 -2.06 7.00 15.21
N LYS A 31 -2.50 8.16 14.73
CA LYS A 31 -2.43 9.43 15.46
C LYS A 31 -3.82 10.04 15.56
N GLN A 32 -3.97 10.99 16.47
CA GLN A 32 -5.25 11.65 16.73
C GLN A 32 -5.87 12.29 15.47
N GLN A 33 -5.03 12.75 14.53
CA GLN A 33 -5.46 13.46 13.32
C GLN A 33 -5.47 12.59 12.05
N TYR A 34 -4.78 11.44 12.04
CA TYR A 34 -4.61 10.62 10.85
C TYR A 34 -4.14 9.22 11.19
N ASN A 35 -4.39 8.30 10.26
CA ASN A 35 -3.74 7.00 10.20
C ASN A 35 -2.81 6.99 8.97
N VAL A 36 -1.61 6.43 9.09
CA VAL A 36 -0.77 6.15 7.93
C VAL A 36 -0.38 4.69 7.95
N SER A 37 -0.48 4.04 6.79
CA SER A 37 0.12 2.74 6.56
C SER A 37 1.06 2.80 5.37
N VAL A 38 2.23 2.19 5.50
CA VAL A 38 3.18 1.99 4.41
C VAL A 38 3.42 0.50 4.26
N LEU A 39 3.08 -0.05 3.11
CA LEU A 39 3.36 -1.44 2.76
C LEU A 39 4.39 -1.46 1.64
N THR A 40 5.55 -2.05 1.88
CA THR A 40 6.60 -2.19 0.86
C THR A 40 6.90 -3.65 0.61
N ARG A 41 6.74 -4.08 -0.63
CA ARG A 41 7.22 -5.38 -1.08
C ARG A 41 8.63 -5.22 -1.63
N ILE A 42 9.53 -6.06 -1.13
CA ILE A 42 10.90 -6.19 -1.63
C ILE A 42 10.94 -7.51 -2.38
N ILE A 43 11.05 -7.43 -3.70
CA ILE A 43 11.00 -8.57 -4.60
C ILE A 43 12.37 -8.72 -5.24
N SER A 44 13.01 -9.87 -5.04
CA SER A 44 14.28 -10.19 -5.68
C SER A 44 14.05 -11.22 -6.78
N VAL A 45 14.36 -10.85 -8.03
CA VAL A 45 14.30 -11.74 -9.19
C VAL A 45 15.66 -11.75 -9.87
N ASN A 46 16.32 -12.91 -9.90
CA ASN A 46 17.61 -13.10 -10.57
C ASN A 46 18.67 -12.04 -10.17
N GLY A 47 18.71 -11.66 -8.89
CA GLY A 47 19.65 -10.66 -8.36
C GLY A 47 19.27 -9.20 -8.64
N THR A 48 18.08 -8.94 -9.21
CA THR A 48 17.50 -7.60 -9.30
C THR A 48 16.45 -7.42 -8.21
N ASP A 49 16.63 -6.39 -7.39
CA ASP A 49 15.67 -6.02 -6.35
C ASP A 49 14.69 -4.96 -6.86
N LEU A 50 13.43 -5.13 -6.45
CA LEU A 50 12.29 -4.27 -6.78
C LEU A 50 11.56 -3.89 -5.49
N PHE A 51 11.35 -2.60 -5.29
CA PHE A 51 10.54 -2.05 -4.21
C PHE A 51 9.20 -1.59 -4.75
N MET A 52 8.13 -2.24 -4.31
CA MET A 52 6.77 -1.79 -4.58
C MET A 52 6.15 -1.28 -3.28
N THR A 53 5.95 0.03 -3.19
CA THR A 53 5.45 0.68 -1.98
C THR A 53 4.03 1.19 -2.17
N MET A 54 3.17 0.93 -1.19
CA MET A 54 1.86 1.54 -1.08
C MET A 54 1.84 2.40 0.18
N VAL A 55 1.48 3.68 0.04
CA VAL A 55 1.31 4.61 1.15
C VAL A 55 -0.17 4.95 1.24
N ASN A 56 -0.81 4.54 2.33
CA ASN A 56 -2.20 4.86 2.60
C ASN A 56 -2.28 5.90 3.72
N ILE A 57 -3.01 6.99 3.47
CA ILE A 57 -3.19 8.08 4.42
C ILE A 57 -4.68 8.18 4.72
N GLY A 58 -5.09 7.85 5.94
CA GLY A 58 -6.46 8.01 6.41
C GLY A 58 -6.59 9.28 7.26
N PRO A 59 -6.78 10.48 6.67
CA PRO A 59 -7.05 11.68 7.43
C PRO A 59 -8.35 11.54 8.23
N ARG A 60 -8.36 12.02 9.49
CA ARG A 60 -9.56 12.01 10.35
C ARG A 60 -10.34 13.35 10.29
N ASP A 61 -10.01 14.21 9.34
CA ASP A 61 -10.71 15.46 9.07
C ASP A 61 -11.85 15.19 8.09
N SER A 62 -13.09 15.53 8.47
CA SER A 62 -14.27 15.35 7.64
C SER A 62 -14.27 16.20 6.36
N LYS A 63 -13.33 17.13 6.22
CA LYS A 63 -13.12 17.97 5.04
C LYS A 63 -11.94 17.52 4.19
N ALA A 64 -11.27 16.42 4.53
CA ALA A 64 -10.19 15.90 3.71
C ALA A 64 -10.69 15.52 2.31
N GLN A 65 -9.95 15.94 1.29
CA GLN A 65 -10.25 15.59 -0.11
C GLN A 65 -9.46 14.35 -0.53
N PRO A 66 -10.05 13.51 -1.41
CA PRO A 66 -9.36 12.38 -2.02
C PRO A 66 -8.04 12.79 -2.69
N VAL A 67 -7.00 12.02 -2.43
CA VAL A 67 -5.65 12.09 -2.96
C VAL A 67 -5.22 10.73 -3.51
N ALA A 68 -4.64 10.73 -4.71
CA ALA A 68 -3.96 9.56 -5.27
C ALA A 68 -2.79 10.00 -6.14
N ASP A 69 -1.67 9.27 -6.07
CA ASP A 69 -0.49 9.51 -6.91
C ASP A 69 0.32 8.24 -7.15
N ILE A 70 1.05 8.19 -8.26
CA ILE A 70 1.94 7.10 -8.63
C ILE A 70 3.32 7.67 -8.98
N VAL A 71 4.35 7.20 -8.31
CA VAL A 71 5.74 7.65 -8.47
C VAL A 71 6.59 6.49 -8.95
N PHE A 72 7.30 6.69 -10.05
CA PHE A 72 8.29 5.75 -10.58
C PHE A 72 9.69 6.35 -10.45
N PHE A 73 10.63 5.60 -9.87
CA PHE A 73 12.03 5.99 -9.80
C PHE A 73 12.79 5.39 -10.98
N THR A 74 13.33 6.23 -11.85
CA THR A 74 14.11 5.79 -13.02
C THR A 74 15.50 5.29 -12.63
N ASN A 75 16.04 5.83 -11.55
CA ASN A 75 17.31 5.39 -10.98
C ASN A 75 17.06 4.40 -9.86
N LYS A 76 18.01 3.49 -9.66
CA LYS A 76 17.99 2.62 -8.50
C LYS A 76 18.18 3.46 -7.23
N THR A 77 17.57 2.98 -6.16
CA THR A 77 17.67 3.55 -4.81
C THR A 77 17.92 2.41 -3.85
N ASN A 78 18.55 2.67 -2.70
CA ASN A 78 18.37 1.73 -1.58
C ASN A 78 17.01 1.94 -0.88
N LEU A 79 16.56 0.98 -0.08
CA LEU A 79 15.22 1.05 0.54
C LEU A 79 15.03 2.29 1.43
N ALA A 80 16.05 2.69 2.19
CA ALA A 80 15.99 3.89 3.02
C ALA A 80 15.91 5.17 2.19
N GLU A 81 16.68 5.24 1.11
CA GLU A 81 16.68 6.33 0.15
C GLU A 81 15.34 6.42 -0.59
N HIS A 82 14.77 5.29 -1.00
CA HIS A 82 13.44 5.21 -1.58
C HIS A 82 12.39 5.89 -0.70
N TYR A 83 12.32 5.56 0.59
CA TYR A 83 11.38 6.22 1.52
C TYR A 83 11.64 7.72 1.63
N ARG A 84 12.91 8.12 1.74
CA ARG A 84 13.29 9.53 1.86
C ARG A 84 12.90 10.34 0.62
N LEU A 85 13.20 9.82 -0.56
CA LEU A 85 12.90 10.47 -1.83
C LEU A 85 11.40 10.48 -2.09
N LEU A 86 10.69 9.39 -1.84
CA LEU A 86 9.23 9.33 -1.97
C LEU A 86 8.56 10.41 -1.12
N GLY A 87 8.93 10.52 0.15
CA GLY A 87 8.39 11.56 1.03
C GLY A 87 8.70 12.98 0.56
N LYS A 88 9.87 13.20 -0.05
CA LYS A 88 10.25 14.50 -0.64
C LYS A 88 9.43 14.81 -1.89
N VAL A 89 9.30 13.86 -2.82
CA VAL A 89 8.56 14.02 -4.08
C VAL A 89 7.09 14.33 -3.79
N LEU A 90 6.42 13.52 -2.98
CA LEU A 90 5.01 13.70 -2.64
C LEU A 90 4.74 15.08 -2.01
N ASN A 91 5.63 15.52 -1.13
CA ASN A 91 5.48 16.81 -0.45
C ASN A 91 5.78 18.02 -1.36
N GLU A 92 6.62 17.89 -2.38
CA GLU A 92 6.92 18.99 -3.32
C GLU A 92 5.88 19.10 -4.43
N VAL A 93 5.41 17.98 -4.99
CA VAL A 93 4.38 17.98 -6.06
C VAL A 93 3.08 18.61 -5.59
N ARG A 94 2.75 18.45 -4.31
CA ARG A 94 1.48 18.86 -3.71
C ARG A 94 1.64 20.07 -2.77
N LYS A 95 2.77 20.76 -2.93
CA LYS A 95 3.12 21.92 -2.11
C LYS A 95 2.24 23.10 -2.51
N GLY A 96 1.29 23.44 -1.63
CA GLY A 96 0.44 24.61 -1.79
C GLY A 96 -0.97 24.32 -2.30
N ASP A 97 -1.32 23.06 -2.55
CA ASP A 97 -2.73 22.68 -2.71
C ASP A 97 -3.44 22.52 -1.35
N GLU A 98 -4.76 22.40 -1.38
CA GLU A 98 -5.61 22.24 -0.19
C GLU A 98 -5.31 20.94 0.59
N THR A 99 -4.66 19.97 -0.06
CA THR A 99 -4.28 18.66 0.48
C THR A 99 -2.84 18.60 0.99
N GLY A 100 -2.04 19.67 0.85
CA GLY A 100 -0.62 19.72 1.19
C GLY A 100 -0.29 19.24 2.61
N TRP A 101 -1.21 19.44 3.55
CA TRP A 101 -1.07 18.97 4.92
C TRP A 101 -1.07 17.43 5.05
N VAL A 102 -1.85 16.73 4.21
CA VAL A 102 -1.94 15.26 4.15
C VAL A 102 -0.60 14.68 3.69
N TRP A 103 -0.04 15.24 2.63
CA TRP A 103 1.26 14.85 2.08
C TRP A 103 2.42 15.08 3.05
N ASN A 104 2.36 16.18 3.82
CA ASN A 104 3.33 16.44 4.87
C ASN A 104 3.28 15.37 5.99
N LYS A 105 2.10 14.79 6.30
CA LYS A 105 2.01 13.65 7.24
C LYS A 105 2.71 12.41 6.69
N ALA A 106 2.42 12.03 5.44
CA ALA A 106 3.10 10.90 4.80
C ALA A 106 4.61 11.07 4.73
N LYS A 107 5.10 12.26 4.36
CA LYS A 107 6.53 12.59 4.36
C LYS A 107 7.19 12.33 5.71
N ASN A 108 6.55 12.71 6.81
CA ASN A 108 7.10 12.53 8.15
C ASN A 108 7.26 11.04 8.50
N GLU A 109 6.26 10.23 8.17
CA GLU A 109 6.31 8.78 8.42
C GLU A 109 7.31 8.07 7.52
N LEU A 110 7.39 8.44 6.24
CA LEU A 110 8.41 7.93 5.31
C LEU A 110 9.83 8.33 5.76
N SER A 111 10.01 9.55 6.28
CA SER A 111 11.29 10.00 6.84
C SER A 111 11.68 9.27 8.13
N TYR A 112 10.69 8.86 8.93
CA TYR A 112 10.90 7.96 10.05
C TYR A 112 11.36 6.58 9.56
N LEU A 113 10.64 5.97 8.62
CA LEU A 113 10.97 4.65 8.06
C LEU A 113 12.35 4.61 7.43
N SER A 114 12.74 5.65 6.69
CA SER A 114 14.08 5.79 6.13
C SER A 114 15.17 5.62 7.20
N ARG A 115 15.01 6.26 8.36
CA ARG A 115 15.96 6.17 9.48
C ARG A 115 15.94 4.80 10.17
N VAL A 116 14.76 4.18 10.28
CA VAL A 116 14.63 2.82 10.83
C VAL A 116 15.35 1.83 9.92
N VAL A 117 15.17 1.93 8.61
CA VAL A 117 15.84 1.03 7.66
C VAL A 117 17.35 1.16 7.74
N GLU A 118 17.89 2.39 7.77
CA GLU A 118 19.33 2.64 7.89
C GLU A 118 19.95 2.06 9.17
N ARG A 119 19.20 2.06 10.28
CA ARG A 119 19.71 1.68 11.60
C ARG A 119 19.49 0.21 11.93
N GLU A 120 18.33 -0.32 11.54
CA GLU A 120 17.80 -1.58 12.08
C GLU A 120 17.56 -2.63 10.99
N MET A 121 17.54 -2.25 9.71
CA MET A 121 17.15 -3.15 8.60
C MET A 121 18.21 -3.20 7.49
N GLY A 122 19.49 -3.17 7.85
CA GLY A 122 20.60 -3.16 6.90
C GLY A 122 20.57 -4.31 5.88
N GLU A 123 20.10 -5.50 6.28
CA GLU A 123 19.89 -6.67 5.40
C GLU A 123 18.94 -6.37 4.22
N TYR A 124 17.92 -5.55 4.47
CA TYR A 124 16.86 -5.23 3.50
C TYR A 124 17.12 -3.90 2.78
N ASN A 125 18.15 -3.16 3.19
CA ASN A 125 18.54 -1.89 2.58
C ASN A 125 19.41 -2.09 1.33
N VAL A 126 18.99 -3.01 0.46
CA VAL A 126 19.63 -3.34 -0.81
C VAL A 126 19.35 -2.28 -1.86
N GLU A 127 20.08 -2.29 -2.97
CA GLU A 127 19.86 -1.39 -4.10
C GLU A 127 18.88 -2.00 -5.11
N GLY A 128 17.78 -1.29 -5.41
CA GLY A 128 16.73 -1.80 -6.29
C GLY A 128 16.01 -0.71 -7.06
N TYR A 129 15.22 -1.13 -8.05
CA TYR A 129 14.26 -0.25 -8.72
C TYR A 129 13.04 -0.04 -7.82
N ALA A 130 12.44 1.13 -7.88
CA ALA A 130 11.33 1.45 -6.97
C ALA A 130 10.14 2.08 -7.68
N ALA A 131 8.96 1.68 -7.24
CA ALA A 131 7.69 2.28 -7.60
C ALA A 131 6.84 2.45 -6.33
N ALA A 132 6.06 3.52 -6.29
CA ALA A 132 5.17 3.78 -5.17
C ALA A 132 3.80 4.28 -5.63
N THR A 133 2.76 3.83 -4.95
CA THR A 133 1.42 4.37 -5.05
C THR A 133 1.05 4.99 -3.72
N THR A 134 0.53 6.22 -3.72
CA THR A 134 -0.01 6.87 -2.53
C THR A 134 -1.48 7.16 -2.71
N MET A 135 -2.30 6.89 -1.71
CA MET A 135 -3.75 7.14 -1.76
C MET A 135 -4.36 7.40 -0.37
N ASP A 136 -5.49 8.11 -0.30
CA ASP A 136 -6.39 8.13 0.87
C ASP A 136 -7.63 7.30 0.58
N ILE A 137 -7.55 6.01 0.89
CA ILE A 137 -8.56 5.11 0.36
C ILE A 137 -9.88 5.21 1.18
N ASP A 138 -10.93 5.71 0.55
CA ASP A 138 -12.30 5.62 1.06
C ASP A 138 -12.88 4.21 0.78
N ALA A 139 -14.11 3.96 1.24
CA ALA A 139 -14.74 2.65 1.04
C ALA A 139 -14.93 2.32 -0.46
N CYS A 140 -15.17 3.33 -1.29
CA CYS A 140 -15.33 3.18 -2.73
C CYS A 140 -14.03 2.80 -3.42
N GLY A 141 -12.94 3.51 -3.12
CA GLY A 141 -11.60 3.20 -3.60
C GLY A 141 -11.14 1.82 -3.13
N ALA A 142 -11.43 1.47 -1.87
CA ALA A 142 -11.10 0.17 -1.30
C ALA A 142 -11.82 -0.96 -2.03
N CYS A 143 -13.11 -0.77 -2.31
CA CYS A 143 -13.88 -1.70 -3.11
C CYS A 143 -13.27 -1.88 -4.50
N LYS A 144 -12.93 -0.78 -5.18
CA LYS A 144 -12.36 -0.84 -6.54
C LYS A 144 -11.03 -1.58 -6.55
N VAL A 145 -10.12 -1.28 -5.62
CA VAL A 145 -8.82 -1.97 -5.51
C VAL A 145 -9.02 -3.45 -5.19
N LEU A 146 -9.94 -3.80 -4.28
CA LEU A 146 -10.24 -5.20 -3.96
C LEU A 146 -10.83 -5.94 -5.14
N PHE A 147 -11.68 -5.31 -5.95
CA PHE A 147 -12.22 -5.91 -7.16
C PHE A 147 -11.11 -6.28 -8.14
N GLU A 148 -10.23 -5.34 -8.46
CA GLU A 148 -9.10 -5.58 -9.37
C GLU A 148 -8.18 -6.68 -8.86
N VAL A 149 -7.83 -6.64 -7.57
CA VAL A 149 -6.97 -7.66 -6.95
C VAL A 149 -7.66 -9.02 -6.96
N ALA A 150 -8.93 -9.10 -6.57
CA ALA A 150 -9.71 -10.33 -6.54
C ALA A 150 -9.90 -10.93 -7.94
N CYS A 151 -10.07 -10.12 -8.98
CA CYS A 151 -10.12 -10.58 -10.36
C CYS A 151 -8.77 -11.09 -10.87
N ALA A 152 -7.66 -10.50 -10.41
CA ALA A 152 -6.32 -10.94 -10.79
C ALA A 152 -5.89 -12.24 -10.09
N VAL A 153 -6.19 -12.40 -8.79
CA VAL A 153 -5.67 -13.51 -7.96
C VAL A 153 -6.72 -14.55 -7.58
N GLY A 154 -8.00 -14.26 -7.80
CA GLY A 154 -9.13 -15.09 -7.45
C GLY A 154 -9.59 -14.92 -5.99
N CYS A 155 -10.90 -15.04 -5.78
CA CYS A 155 -11.53 -14.93 -4.46
C CYS A 155 -11.28 -16.13 -3.52
N GLY A 156 -10.67 -17.21 -4.01
CA GLY A 156 -10.36 -18.41 -3.24
C GLY A 156 -9.17 -18.27 -2.28
N VAL A 157 -8.38 -17.21 -2.38
CA VAL A 157 -7.16 -17.01 -1.56
C VAL A 157 -7.44 -16.56 -0.11
N GLY A 158 -8.71 -16.32 0.22
CA GLY A 158 -9.16 -15.86 1.53
C GLY A 158 -9.14 -14.33 1.68
N MET A 159 -10.12 -13.80 2.41
CA MET A 159 -10.37 -12.35 2.51
C MET A 159 -9.23 -11.59 3.19
N ALA A 160 -8.62 -12.16 4.24
CA ALA A 160 -7.47 -11.56 4.89
C ALA A 160 -6.27 -11.43 3.91
N THR A 161 -6.03 -12.47 3.11
CA THR A 161 -4.99 -12.46 2.08
C THR A 161 -5.28 -11.42 1.00
N LEU A 162 -6.52 -11.32 0.51
CA LEU A 162 -6.92 -10.28 -0.45
C LEU A 162 -6.69 -8.88 0.11
N CYS A 163 -7.06 -8.64 1.37
CA CYS A 163 -6.83 -7.37 2.04
C CYS A 163 -5.35 -7.02 2.17
N ILE A 164 -4.49 -8.01 2.46
CA ILE A 164 -3.04 -7.83 2.53
C ILE A 164 -2.49 -7.56 1.13
N LEU A 165 -2.99 -8.29 0.12
CA LEU A 165 -2.56 -8.14 -1.26
C LEU A 165 -2.96 -6.78 -1.83
N ALA A 166 -4.13 -6.29 -1.46
CA ALA A 166 -4.64 -4.97 -1.80
C ALA A 166 -4.02 -3.84 -0.96
N GLY A 167 -3.28 -4.17 0.11
CA GLY A 167 -2.70 -3.17 1.01
C GLY A 167 -3.73 -2.40 1.85
N LEU A 168 -4.91 -3.01 2.07
CA LEU A 168 -6.07 -2.36 2.68
C LEU A 168 -6.37 -2.79 4.10
N THR A 169 -5.68 -3.81 4.62
CA THR A 169 -5.82 -4.30 6.00
C THR A 169 -5.64 -3.21 7.06
N THR A 170 -5.06 -2.07 6.69
CA THR A 170 -4.52 -1.07 7.63
C THR A 170 -5.06 0.34 7.37
N GLY A 171 -5.53 0.64 6.16
CA GLY A 171 -6.13 1.94 5.82
C GLY A 171 -7.62 2.02 6.10
N VAL A 172 -8.39 1.04 5.61
CA VAL A 172 -9.82 0.90 5.92
C VAL A 172 -10.01 0.19 7.28
N GLY A 173 -8.97 -0.50 7.75
CA GLY A 173 -8.99 -1.39 8.91
C GLY A 173 -9.34 -2.82 8.50
N GLY A 174 -8.70 -3.81 9.14
CA GLY A 174 -8.76 -5.21 8.71
C GLY A 174 -10.17 -5.77 8.66
N ILE A 175 -11.04 -5.37 9.59
CA ILE A 175 -12.45 -5.78 9.63
C ILE A 175 -13.24 -5.18 8.47
N ALA A 176 -13.10 -3.88 8.24
CA ALA A 176 -13.80 -3.20 7.15
C ALA A 176 -13.31 -3.67 5.79
N CYS A 177 -12.00 -3.88 5.63
CA CYS A 177 -11.46 -4.49 4.43
C CYS A 177 -12.02 -5.90 4.21
N ALA A 178 -12.08 -6.74 5.25
CA ALA A 178 -12.64 -8.09 5.11
C ALA A 178 -14.12 -8.07 4.70
N ALA A 179 -14.89 -7.12 5.23
CA ALA A 179 -16.30 -6.92 4.84
C ALA A 179 -16.43 -6.48 3.37
N ILE A 180 -15.61 -5.53 2.92
CA ILE A 180 -15.59 -5.10 1.52
C ILE A 180 -15.14 -6.24 0.61
N ALA A 181 -14.08 -6.97 0.98
CA ALA A 181 -13.54 -8.08 0.21
C ALA A 181 -14.58 -9.21 0.05
N ALA A 182 -15.33 -9.52 1.12
CA ALA A 182 -16.40 -10.51 1.07
C ALA A 182 -17.52 -10.09 0.11
N ALA A 183 -17.96 -8.83 0.16
CA ALA A 183 -18.98 -8.29 -0.73
C ALA A 183 -18.52 -8.25 -2.20
N VAL A 184 -17.28 -7.82 -2.44
CA VAL A 184 -16.63 -7.84 -3.75
C VAL A 184 -16.59 -9.26 -4.31
N CYS A 185 -16.17 -10.23 -3.51
CA CYS A 185 -16.06 -11.62 -3.96
C CYS A 185 -17.40 -12.29 -4.22
N TRP A 186 -18.43 -11.95 -3.44
CA TRP A 186 -19.80 -12.34 -3.77
C TRP A 186 -20.24 -11.75 -5.11
N ALA A 187 -20.03 -10.45 -5.31
CA ALA A 187 -20.41 -9.76 -6.53
C ALA A 187 -19.65 -10.22 -7.78
N ILE A 188 -18.36 -10.57 -7.66
CA ILE A 188 -17.60 -11.21 -8.76
C ILE A 188 -18.19 -12.57 -9.11
N GLY A 189 -18.68 -13.33 -8.12
CA GLY A 189 -19.37 -14.59 -8.38
C GLY A 189 -20.67 -14.43 -9.17
N GLU A 190 -21.38 -13.31 -8.98
CA GLU A 190 -22.66 -13.02 -9.63
C GLU A 190 -22.49 -12.34 -11.00
N TYR A 191 -21.64 -11.31 -11.07
CA TYR A 191 -21.52 -10.41 -12.22
C TYR A 191 -20.26 -10.65 -13.06
N GLY A 192 -19.32 -11.47 -12.57
CA GLY A 192 -18.03 -11.68 -13.21
C GLY A 192 -17.11 -10.45 -13.16
N CYS A 193 -15.86 -10.64 -13.61
CA CYS A 193 -14.83 -9.61 -13.61
C CYS A 193 -14.96 -8.58 -14.74
N ASP A 194 -15.69 -8.91 -15.81
CA ASP A 194 -15.85 -8.03 -16.98
C ASP A 194 -16.82 -6.86 -16.73
N SER A 195 -17.60 -6.93 -15.65
CA SER A 195 -18.57 -5.89 -15.27
C SER A 195 -17.92 -4.58 -14.82
N GLY A 196 -16.63 -4.62 -14.45
CA GLY A 196 -15.84 -3.46 -14.06
C GLY A 196 -16.09 -2.98 -12.63
N ALA A 197 -15.01 -2.51 -12.00
CA ALA A 197 -14.97 -2.14 -10.59
C ALA A 197 -16.00 -1.05 -10.20
N GLY A 198 -16.21 -0.06 -11.07
CA GLY A 198 -17.15 1.04 -10.80
C GLY A 198 -18.59 0.58 -10.66
N TYR A 199 -19.07 -0.24 -11.61
CA TYR A 199 -20.43 -0.78 -11.58
C TYR A 199 -20.64 -1.66 -10.36
N VAL A 200 -19.73 -2.62 -10.14
CA VAL A 200 -19.83 -3.57 -9.03
C VAL A 200 -19.86 -2.84 -7.70
N CYS A 201 -18.95 -1.89 -7.46
CA CYS A 201 -18.86 -1.20 -6.19
C CYS A 201 -20.10 -0.33 -5.88
N THR A 202 -20.77 0.21 -6.89
CA THR A 202 -22.07 0.88 -6.71
C THR A 202 -23.20 -0.12 -6.40
N GLN A 203 -23.21 -1.30 -7.02
CA GLN A 203 -24.22 -2.32 -6.72
C GLN A 203 -24.15 -2.85 -5.29
N ILE A 204 -22.93 -2.99 -4.75
CA ILE A 204 -22.73 -3.44 -3.36
C ILE A 204 -22.69 -2.29 -2.34
N GLY A 205 -22.98 -1.05 -2.76
CA GLY A 205 -23.17 0.10 -1.87
C GLY A 205 -21.91 0.64 -1.20
N TYR A 206 -20.74 0.38 -1.79
CA TYR A 206 -19.47 1.00 -1.36
C TYR A 206 -19.08 2.22 -2.21
N CYS A 207 -19.71 2.33 -3.39
CA CYS A 207 -19.89 3.54 -4.19
C CYS A 207 -21.41 3.64 -4.49
#